data_AF-A0A3P8B5H6-F1
#
_entry.id   AF-A0A3P8B5H6-F1
#
_cell.length_a   1.000
_cell.length_b   1.000
_cell.length_c   1.000
_cell.angle_alpha   90.00
_cell.angle_beta   90.00
_cell.angle_gamma   90.00
#
_symmetry.space_group_name_H-M   'P 1'
#
loop_
_entity.id
_entity.type
_entity.pdbx_description
1 polymer ?
#
loop_
_entity_poly.entity_id
_entity_poly.type
_entity_poly.pdbx_seq_one_letter_code
_entity_poly.pdbx_strand_id
1 'polypeptide(L)'
;MQSAVDSKKDVSISTEQPKTVSKLTPYLFEGDIFLSTKQAMTILQSLANKNGTNNKDKRRIAHDAPLYLFNGGQRNKRFSADPEAKWSNFPIKYRFDESLDILQISQILKALETWQNSTCITFENDQEACGDYIEFFEGDG
;
A
#
# COMPACT_ATOMS: atom_id res chain seq x y z
N MET A 1 -19.61 -31.49 -14.24
CA MET A 1 -19.23 -30.07 -14.31
C MET A 1 -19.14 -29.57 -12.88
N GLN A 2 -17.95 -29.43 -12.31
CA GLN A 2 -17.77 -28.91 -10.95
C GLN A 2 -17.00 -27.60 -11.07
N SER A 3 -17.69 -26.47 -10.98
CA SER A 3 -17.06 -25.15 -10.84
C SER A 3 -16.34 -25.11 -9.50
N ALA A 4 -15.02 -24.92 -9.54
CA ALA A 4 -14.23 -24.67 -8.34
C ALA A 4 -14.64 -23.29 -7.79
N VAL A 5 -15.29 -23.30 -6.63
CA VAL A 5 -15.59 -22.08 -5.86
C VAL A 5 -14.27 -21.57 -5.32
N ASP A 6 -13.83 -20.43 -5.85
CA ASP A 6 -12.57 -19.80 -5.49
C ASP A 6 -12.64 -19.31 -4.03
N SER A 7 -11.68 -19.74 -3.22
CA SER A 7 -11.61 -19.43 -1.79
C SER A 7 -11.07 -18.01 -1.62
N LYS A 8 -11.96 -17.02 -1.58
CA LYS A 8 -11.63 -15.66 -1.11
C LYS A 8 -11.11 -15.75 0.31
N LYS A 9 -9.78 -15.68 0.48
CA LYS A 9 -9.18 -15.45 1.80
C LYS A 9 -9.31 -13.97 2.10
N ASP A 10 -9.95 -13.64 3.21
CA ASP A 10 -9.99 -12.28 3.73
C ASP A 10 -8.56 -11.80 3.98
N VAL A 11 -8.20 -10.71 3.31
CA VAL A 11 -6.95 -9.98 3.56
C VAL A 11 -7.22 -9.11 4.79
N SER A 12 -7.15 -9.70 5.97
CA SER A 12 -7.21 -8.97 7.24
C SER A 12 -5.79 -8.82 7.78
N ILE A 13 -5.29 -7.58 7.86
CA ILE A 13 -3.94 -7.28 8.40
C ILE A 13 -3.98 -7.37 9.94
N SER A 14 -5.16 -7.23 10.55
CA SER A 14 -5.45 -7.59 11.94
C SER A 14 -6.93 -7.97 12.11
N THR A 15 -7.25 -8.83 13.08
CA THR A 15 -8.65 -9.11 13.49
C THR A 15 -9.36 -7.89 14.08
N GLU A 16 -8.59 -6.86 14.48
CA GLU A 16 -9.10 -5.60 15.02
C GLU A 16 -9.32 -4.52 13.95
N GLN A 17 -8.95 -4.78 12.69
CA GLN A 17 -9.26 -3.83 11.63
C GLN A 17 -10.78 -3.77 11.41
N PRO A 18 -11.38 -2.57 11.40
CA PRO A 18 -12.77 -2.39 11.04
C PRO A 18 -13.03 -3.03 9.68
N LYS A 19 -14.09 -3.84 9.56
CA LYS A 19 -14.55 -4.35 8.26
C LYS A 19 -15.35 -3.26 7.54
N THR A 20 -14.70 -2.16 7.19
CA THR A 20 -15.30 -1.09 6.41
C THR A 20 -15.10 -1.42 4.92
N VAL A 21 -16.19 -1.48 4.17
CA VAL A 21 -16.12 -1.61 2.71
C VAL A 21 -15.95 -0.20 2.15
N SER A 22 -14.71 0.28 2.14
CA SER A 22 -14.41 1.62 1.63
C SER A 22 -14.78 1.75 0.15
N LYS A 23 -15.32 2.90 -0.23
CA LYS A 23 -15.55 3.23 -1.64
C LYS A 23 -14.23 3.35 -2.42
N LEU A 24 -13.12 3.57 -1.71
CA LEU A 24 -11.80 3.73 -2.30
C LEU A 24 -11.10 2.39 -2.57
N THR A 25 -11.54 1.29 -1.97
CA THR A 25 -10.93 -0.04 -2.15
C THR A 25 -10.68 -0.43 -3.62
N PRO A 26 -11.56 -0.14 -4.60
CA PRO A 26 -11.29 -0.43 -6.01
C PRO A 26 -10.12 0.35 -6.62
N TYR A 27 -9.72 1.46 -6.00
CA TYR A 27 -8.65 2.35 -6.44
C TYR A 27 -7.34 2.12 -5.68
N LEU A 28 -7.36 1.35 -4.59
CA LEU A 28 -6.18 0.98 -3.82
C LEU A 28 -5.45 -0.19 -4.48
N PHE A 29 -4.14 -0.08 -4.60
CA PHE A 29 -3.29 -1.18 -5.03
C PHE A 29 -3.15 -2.18 -3.87
N GLU A 30 -3.36 -3.47 -4.16
CA GLU A 30 -3.38 -4.57 -3.19
C GLU A 30 -4.37 -4.41 -2.01
N GLY A 31 -5.23 -3.39 -2.07
CA GLY A 31 -6.31 -3.13 -1.12
C GLY A 31 -5.97 -2.10 -0.03
N ASP A 32 -4.71 -1.69 0.12
CA ASP A 32 -4.24 -0.84 1.23
C ASP A 32 -3.18 0.22 0.82
N ILE A 33 -2.77 0.27 -0.46
CA ILE A 33 -1.74 1.21 -0.93
C ILE A 33 -2.31 2.19 -1.95
N PHE A 34 -2.16 3.49 -1.69
CA PHE A 34 -2.41 4.53 -2.67
C PHE A 34 -1.16 4.77 -3.54
N LEU A 35 -1.25 4.52 -4.84
CA LEU A 35 -0.11 4.70 -5.74
C LEU A 35 0.01 6.15 -6.20
N SER A 36 1.24 6.67 -6.19
CA SER A 36 1.54 7.89 -6.94
C SER A 36 1.49 7.63 -8.45
N THR A 37 1.28 8.69 -9.23
CA THR A 37 1.28 8.60 -10.70
C THR A 37 2.57 7.99 -11.24
N LYS A 38 3.74 8.34 -10.66
CA LYS A 38 5.05 7.79 -11.02
C LYS A 38 5.11 6.28 -10.74
N GLN A 39 4.62 5.84 -9.60
CA GLN A 39 4.56 4.41 -9.24
C GLN A 39 3.62 3.63 -10.16
N ALA A 40 2.42 4.14 -10.41
CA ALA A 40 1.45 3.53 -11.32
C ALA A 40 2.02 3.38 -12.75
N MET A 41 2.66 4.43 -13.28
CA MET A 41 3.31 4.37 -14.59
C MET A 41 4.46 3.36 -14.65
N THR A 42 5.28 3.30 -13.60
CA THR A 42 6.40 2.34 -13.52
C THR A 42 5.87 0.89 -13.56
N ILE A 43 4.78 0.62 -12.85
CA ILE A 43 4.10 -0.69 -12.88
C ILE A 43 3.60 -0.99 -14.30
N LEU A 44 2.91 -0.04 -14.95
CA LEU A 44 2.39 -0.22 -16.32
C LEU A 44 3.51 -0.48 -17.35
N GLN A 45 4.62 0.26 -17.28
CA GLN A 45 5.78 0.05 -18.14
C GLN A 45 6.40 -1.34 -17.94
N SER A 46 6.53 -1.79 -16.69
CA SER A 46 7.05 -3.13 -16.39
C SER A 46 6.18 -4.24 -17.00
N LEU A 47 4.86 -4.05 -17.01
CA LEU A 47 3.90 -4.99 -17.61
C LEU A 47 3.97 -4.97 -19.14
N ALA A 48 4.06 -3.78 -19.74
CA ALA A 48 4.19 -3.64 -21.19
C ALA A 48 5.46 -4.32 -21.72
N ASN A 49 6.59 -4.13 -21.03
CA ASN A 49 7.87 -4.72 -21.40
C ASN A 49 7.88 -6.25 -21.25
N LYS A 50 7.15 -6.80 -20.26
CA LYS A 50 6.99 -8.25 -20.07
C LYS A 50 6.20 -8.92 -21.20
N ASN A 51 5.30 -8.19 -21.85
CA ASN A 51 4.48 -8.70 -22.95
C ASN A 51 5.17 -8.63 -24.32
N GLY A 52 6.23 -7.83 -24.47
CA GLY A 52 6.97 -7.67 -25.74
C GLY A 52 7.93 -8.81 -26.09
N THR A 53 8.29 -9.68 -25.15
CA THR A 53 9.30 -10.73 -25.33
C THR A 53 8.74 -12.12 -25.66
N ASN A 54 7.43 -12.35 -25.52
CA ASN A 54 6.79 -13.61 -25.87
C ASN A 54 6.17 -13.55 -27.26
N ASN A 55 7.02 -13.63 -28.28
CA ASN A 55 6.61 -13.78 -29.67
C ASN A 55 6.27 -15.25 -29.95
N LYS A 56 5.13 -15.73 -29.42
CA LYS A 56 4.38 -16.94 -29.83
C LYS A 56 3.02 -16.88 -29.12
N ASP A 57 1.95 -16.97 -29.90
CA ASP A 57 0.53 -16.91 -29.51
C ASP A 57 -0.13 -15.52 -29.42
N LYS A 58 -0.11 -14.83 -30.57
CA LYS A 58 -1.23 -13.93 -30.95
C LYS A 58 -2.50 -14.77 -31.10
N ARG A 59 -3.36 -14.83 -30.08
CA ARG A 59 -4.83 -14.85 -30.27
C ARG A 59 -5.58 -14.69 -28.94
N ARG A 60 -6.33 -13.58 -28.90
CA ARG A 60 -7.45 -13.22 -28.00
C ARG A 60 -6.99 -12.88 -26.59
N ILE A 61 -7.16 -11.61 -26.20
CA ILE A 61 -7.85 -11.16 -24.98
C ILE A 61 -7.78 -9.63 -25.00
N ALA A 62 -8.93 -8.97 -25.18
CA ALA A 62 -9.18 -7.61 -24.72
C ALA A 62 -10.68 -7.35 -24.83
N HIS A 63 -11.45 -7.81 -23.85
CA HIS A 63 -12.72 -7.14 -23.55
C HIS A 63 -13.07 -7.17 -22.07
N ASP A 64 -12.49 -8.08 -21.30
CA ASP A 64 -12.47 -8.06 -19.85
C ASP A 64 -11.07 -8.47 -19.42
N ALA A 65 -10.37 -7.66 -18.62
CA ALA A 65 -9.07 -8.05 -18.07
C ALA A 65 -9.20 -8.48 -16.61
N PRO A 66 -9.55 -9.75 -16.31
CA PRO A 66 -9.48 -10.30 -14.96
C PRO A 66 -8.22 -11.16 -14.75
N LEU A 67 -7.64 -11.00 -13.56
CA LEU A 67 -6.89 -11.98 -12.75
C LEU A 67 -5.54 -12.55 -13.24
N TYR A 68 -5.16 -12.49 -14.51
CA TYR A 68 -3.82 -12.98 -14.92
C TYR A 68 -2.70 -11.93 -14.78
N LEU A 69 -3.01 -10.67 -14.43
CA LEU A 69 -1.99 -9.64 -14.13
C LEU A 69 -1.12 -9.99 -12.92
N PHE A 70 -1.55 -10.90 -12.05
CA PHE A 70 -0.91 -11.21 -10.77
C PHE A 70 -0.21 -12.58 -10.73
N ASN A 71 -0.17 -13.32 -11.85
CA ASN A 71 0.54 -14.60 -11.88
C ASN A 71 2.07 -14.40 -11.83
N GLY A 72 2.61 -14.48 -10.61
CA GLY A 72 3.86 -15.18 -10.27
C GLY A 72 5.18 -14.68 -10.85
N GLY A 73 5.22 -13.53 -11.53
CA GLY A 73 6.46 -12.94 -12.04
C GLY A 73 7.20 -12.21 -10.93
N GLN A 74 8.18 -12.88 -10.31
CA GLN A 74 9.22 -12.32 -9.41
C GLN A 74 8.94 -10.91 -8.85
N ARG A 75 7.99 -10.80 -7.93
CA ARG A 75 7.90 -9.63 -7.03
C ARG A 75 8.96 -9.78 -5.94
N ASN A 76 10.23 -9.78 -6.34
CA ASN A 76 11.34 -10.05 -5.43
C ASN A 76 11.74 -8.85 -4.57
N LYS A 77 11.05 -7.70 -4.66
CA LYS A 77 11.40 -6.51 -3.90
C LYS A 77 10.17 -5.93 -3.23
N ARG A 78 9.98 -6.28 -1.95
CA ARG A 78 9.02 -5.63 -1.03
C ARG A 78 9.47 -4.22 -0.63
N PHE A 79 10.74 -3.90 -0.88
CA PHE A 79 11.35 -2.63 -0.55
C PHE A 79 11.66 -1.84 -1.82
N SER A 80 11.28 -0.55 -1.84
CA SER A 80 11.55 0.32 -2.98
C SER A 80 13.06 0.54 -3.15
N ALA A 81 13.53 0.37 -4.39
CA ALA A 81 14.91 0.71 -4.74
C ALA A 81 15.11 2.22 -4.93
N ASP A 82 14.03 2.98 -5.14
CA ASP A 82 14.06 4.43 -5.33
C ASP A 82 14.50 5.12 -4.04
N PRO A 83 15.64 5.83 -4.01
CA PRO A 83 16.06 6.60 -2.84
C PRO A 83 15.09 7.73 -2.48
N GLU A 84 14.38 8.28 -3.46
CA GLU A 84 13.40 9.36 -3.27
C GLU A 84 12.14 8.87 -2.54
N ALA A 85 11.88 7.55 -2.56
CA ALA A 85 10.75 6.94 -1.86
C ALA A 85 11.04 6.64 -0.38
N LYS A 86 12.10 7.21 0.19
CA LYS A 86 12.57 6.93 1.55
C LYS A 86 12.72 8.21 2.34
N TRP A 87 12.36 8.13 3.62
CA TRP A 87 12.70 9.14 4.60
C TRP A 87 14.21 9.16 4.81
N SER A 88 14.87 10.26 4.43
CA SER A 88 16.32 10.44 4.56
C SER A 88 16.72 11.19 5.82
N ASN A 89 15.82 12.03 6.35
CA ASN A 89 16.05 12.88 7.50
C ASN A 89 15.24 12.35 8.67
N PHE A 90 15.89 12.24 9.83
CA PHE A 90 15.27 11.86 11.08
C PHE A 90 15.42 13.00 12.10
N PRO A 91 14.45 13.20 12.99
CA PRO A 91 13.22 12.41 13.16
C PRO A 91 12.19 12.61 12.03
N ILE A 92 11.38 11.58 11.75
CA ILE A 92 10.22 11.69 10.85
C ILE A 92 9.14 12.49 11.58
N LYS A 93 8.78 13.63 11.02
CA LYS A 93 7.71 14.48 11.56
C LYS A 93 6.35 13.84 11.32
N TYR A 94 5.49 13.91 12.33
CA TYR A 94 4.10 13.48 12.19
C TYR A 94 3.13 14.38 12.95
N ARG A 95 1.87 14.38 12.52
CA ARG A 95 0.76 15.07 13.19
C ARG A 95 -0.48 14.18 13.29
N PHE A 96 -1.39 14.57 14.18
CA PHE A 96 -2.68 13.93 14.36
C PHE A 96 -3.76 14.89 13.90
N ASP A 97 -4.60 14.44 12.98
CA ASP A 97 -5.82 15.16 12.62
C ASP A 97 -6.84 15.09 13.78
N GLU A 98 -7.73 16.08 13.85
CA GLU A 98 -8.76 16.19 14.89
C GLU A 98 -9.77 15.05 14.86
N SER A 99 -9.86 14.30 13.75
CA SER A 99 -10.74 13.13 13.62
C SER A 99 -10.38 11.95 14.51
N LEU A 100 -9.14 11.88 15.04
CA LEU A 100 -8.70 10.72 15.81
C LEU A 100 -9.12 10.77 17.28
N ASP A 101 -9.66 9.65 17.77
CA ASP A 101 -9.97 9.46 19.19
C ASP A 101 -8.72 9.16 20.03
N ILE A 102 -8.79 9.47 21.32
CA ILE A 102 -7.72 9.25 22.30
C ILE A 102 -7.23 7.80 22.31
N LEU A 103 -8.14 6.84 22.15
CA LEU A 103 -7.77 5.42 22.10
C LEU A 103 -6.93 5.08 20.85
N GLN A 104 -7.31 5.63 19.69
CA GLN A 104 -6.57 5.44 18.44
C GLN A 104 -5.19 6.09 18.52
N ILE A 105 -5.11 7.32 19.03
CA ILE A 105 -3.84 8.01 19.27
C ILE A 105 -2.93 7.19 20.18
N SER A 106 -3.47 6.62 21.27
CA SER A 106 -2.69 5.75 22.17
C SER A 106 -2.13 4.51 21.46
N GLN A 107 -2.91 3.87 20.58
CA GLN A 107 -2.45 2.74 19.79
C GLN A 107 -1.35 3.12 18.79
N ILE A 108 -1.51 4.26 18.12
CA ILE A 108 -0.50 4.78 17.19
C ILE A 108 0.80 5.06 17.93
N LEU A 109 0.76 5.75 19.08
CA LEU A 109 1.96 6.05 19.87
C LEU A 109 2.71 4.77 20.29
N LYS A 110 1.99 3.72 20.70
CA LYS A 110 2.59 2.42 21.03
C LYS A 110 3.28 1.77 19.82
N ALA A 111 2.67 1.88 18.64
CA ALA A 111 3.27 1.37 17.41
C ALA A 111 4.56 2.13 17.06
N LEU A 112 4.54 3.46 17.16
CA LEU A 112 5.73 4.30 16.95
C LEU A 112 6.83 3.94 17.94
N GLU A 113 6.52 3.83 19.23
CA GLU A 113 7.48 3.41 20.26
C GLU A 113 8.12 2.06 19.94
N THR A 114 7.32 1.09 19.47
CA THR A 114 7.81 -0.22 19.06
C THR A 114 8.84 -0.12 17.93
N TRP A 115 8.60 0.74 16.93
CA TRP A 115 9.57 0.97 15.85
C TRP A 115 10.82 1.69 16.31
N GLN A 116 10.70 2.70 17.18
CA GLN A 116 11.86 3.42 17.72
C GLN A 116 12.76 2.51 18.57
N ASN A 117 12.16 1.57 19.31
CA ASN A 117 12.91 0.66 20.17
C ASN A 117 13.56 -0.50 19.40
N SER A 118 13.04 -0.86 18.22
CA SER A 118 13.51 -2.00 17.43
C SER A 118 14.32 -1.62 16.19
N THR A 119 14.34 -0.34 15.83
CA THR A 119 15.00 0.17 14.61
C THR A 119 15.77 1.46 14.90
N CYS A 120 16.45 2.01 13.89
CA CYS A 120 17.09 3.32 13.97
C CYS A 120 16.16 4.50 13.58
N ILE A 121 14.87 4.24 13.32
CA ILE A 121 13.91 5.26 12.93
C ILE A 121 13.43 6.01 14.18
N THR A 122 13.38 7.34 14.13
CA THR A 122 12.83 8.19 15.20
C THR A 122 11.69 9.04 14.67
N PHE A 123 10.76 9.42 15.56
CA PHE A 123 9.56 10.20 15.24
C PHE A 123 9.45 11.43 16.14
N GLU A 124 8.92 12.52 15.58
CA GLU A 124 8.68 13.78 16.30
C GLU A 124 7.27 14.28 16.00
N ASN A 125 6.50 14.59 17.05
CA ASN A 125 5.19 15.20 16.89
C ASN A 125 5.34 16.70 16.63
N ASP A 126 4.85 17.15 15.48
CA ASP A 126 4.91 18.56 15.06
C ASP A 126 3.59 18.91 14.36
N GLN A 127 2.71 19.62 15.06
CA GLN A 127 1.40 20.02 14.53
C GLN A 127 1.51 21.11 13.46
N GLU A 128 2.64 21.81 13.40
CA GLU A 128 2.95 22.85 12.42
C GLU A 128 3.95 22.35 11.36
N ALA A 129 4.11 21.03 11.24
CA ALA A 129 5.03 20.43 10.29
C ALA A 129 4.76 20.93 8.86
N CYS A 130 5.82 21.42 8.22
CA CYS A 130 5.82 21.89 6.84
C CYS A 130 6.78 21.05 6.00
N GLY A 131 6.41 20.74 4.75
CA GLY A 131 7.16 19.86 3.87
C GLY A 131 6.68 18.41 3.95
N ASP A 132 7.62 17.46 3.99
CA ASP A 132 7.33 16.03 4.05
C ASP A 132 7.10 15.60 5.51
N TYR A 133 5.90 15.11 5.81
CA TYR A 133 5.53 14.57 7.12
C TYR A 133 4.46 13.48 6.98
N ILE A 134 4.19 12.76 8.08
CA ILE A 134 3.11 11.78 8.17
C ILE A 134 1.91 12.43 8.85
N GLU A 135 0.73 12.33 8.22
CA GLU A 135 -0.53 12.70 8.84
C GLU A 135 -1.33 11.45 9.17
N PHE A 136 -1.66 11.27 10.45
CA PHE A 136 -2.61 10.26 10.88
C PHE A 136 -4.00 10.88 10.98
N PHE A 137 -4.98 10.28 10.32
CA PHE A 137 -6.37 10.74 10.29
C PHE A 137 -7.33 9.53 10.22
N GLU A 138 -8.58 9.73 10.59
CA GLU A 138 -9.62 8.73 10.39
C GLU A 138 -10.03 8.71 8.90
N GLY A 139 -9.60 7.67 8.19
CA GLY A 139 -10.00 7.45 6.79
C GLY A 139 -11.32 6.68 6.67
N ASP A 140 -11.96 6.77 5.51
CA ASP A 140 -13.16 5.98 5.15
C ASP A 140 -12.86 4.48 4.86
N GLY A 141 -11.60 4.07 5.09
CA GLY A 141 -11.04 2.75 4.82
C GLY A 141 -10.18 2.68 3.56
#